data_AF-A0A5B0EI87-F1
#
_entry.id   AF-A0A5B0EI87-F1
#
_cell.length_a   1.000
_cell.length_b   1.000
_cell.length_c   1.000
_cell.angle_alpha   90.00
_cell.angle_beta   90.00
_cell.angle_gamma   90.00
#
_symmetry.space_group_name_H-M   'P 1'
#
loop_
_entity.id
_entity.type
_entity.pdbx_description
1 polymer ?
#
loop_
_entity_poly.entity_id
_entity_poly.type
_entity_poly.pdbx_seq_one_letter_code
_entity_poly.pdbx_strand_id
1 'polypeptide(L)'
;SVLPSMEELGDGSYRSAVYPSSKDRAKKTAGIPVRVIEYEVTTPTDGGETVSSFRLITSLLDPVLAPAEDLADLYAKRWEIESSFGELKTHQRGPGNVLRSKTPDGVLQEIYGHLCTHYAIRSLIGTVAHEFDEDPLKFSFKRTLRAARRSLAGRPAFSPSEAG
;
A
#
# COMPACT_ATOMS: atom_id res chain seq x y z
N SER A 1 24.00 10.24 -2.57
CA SER A 1 23.00 9.89 -1.54
C SER A 1 22.14 11.11 -1.23
N VAL A 2 20.82 10.97 -1.08
CA VAL A 2 19.86 12.09 -0.85
C VAL A 2 19.88 12.60 0.60
N LEU A 3 20.31 11.77 1.54
CA LEU A 3 20.50 12.12 2.95
C LEU A 3 21.91 11.71 3.40
N PRO A 4 22.68 12.60 4.06
CA PRO A 4 24.01 12.26 4.56
C PRO A 4 23.89 11.35 5.80
N SER A 5 24.71 10.30 5.88
CA SER A 5 24.92 9.57 7.13
C SER A 5 25.71 10.47 8.09
N MET A 6 25.14 10.73 9.26
CA MET A 6 25.79 11.52 10.32
C MET A 6 26.36 10.64 11.42
N GLU A 7 25.71 9.51 11.71
CA GLU A 7 26.12 8.54 12.72
C GLU A 7 25.53 7.17 12.34
N GLU A 8 26.38 6.16 12.19
CA GLU A 8 25.96 4.77 12.02
C GLU A 8 25.54 4.17 13.36
N LEU A 9 24.46 3.41 13.38
CA LEU A 9 23.92 2.75 14.56
C LEU A 9 24.22 1.24 14.53
N GLY A 10 24.17 0.59 15.69
CA GLY A 10 24.57 -0.81 15.84
C GLY A 10 23.71 -1.85 15.11
N ASP A 11 22.55 -1.46 14.58
CA ASP A 11 21.64 -2.32 13.82
C ASP A 11 21.64 -2.05 12.31
N GLY A 12 22.70 -1.39 11.81
CA GLY A 12 22.90 -1.14 10.37
C GLY A 12 22.12 0.04 9.79
N SER A 13 21.39 0.77 10.64
CA SER A 13 20.74 2.03 10.30
C SER A 13 21.61 3.24 10.63
N TYR A 14 21.25 4.45 10.18
CA TYR A 14 22.02 5.66 10.49
C TYR A 14 21.16 6.88 10.82
N ARG A 15 21.69 7.78 11.66
CA ARG A 15 21.09 9.09 11.91
C ARG A 15 21.36 10.04 10.75
N SER A 16 20.35 10.83 10.42
CA SER A 16 20.41 11.88 9.42
C SER A 16 19.49 13.06 9.81
N ALA A 17 19.33 14.03 8.91
CA ALA A 17 18.40 15.13 9.10
C ALA A 17 17.76 15.55 7.78
N VAL A 18 16.48 15.88 7.86
CA VAL A 18 15.72 16.51 6.78
C VAL A 18 15.70 18.01 7.02
N TYR A 19 15.90 18.79 5.96
CA TYR A 19 15.95 20.24 6.03
C TYR A 19 14.78 20.83 5.23
N PRO A 20 14.11 21.88 5.74
CA PRO A 20 13.00 22.53 5.04
C PRO A 20 13.39 23.14 3.68
N SER A 21 14.65 23.55 3.52
CA SER A 21 15.15 24.16 2.29
C SER A 21 16.61 23.81 2.02
N SER A 22 17.07 23.99 0.77
CA SER A 22 18.49 23.82 0.41
C SER A 22 19.41 24.80 1.13
N LYS A 23 18.91 26.02 1.44
CA LYS A 23 19.66 27.03 2.21
C LYS A 23 19.86 26.56 3.65
N ASP A 24 18.82 26.00 4.26
CA ASP A 24 18.87 25.42 5.60
C ASP A 24 19.78 24.18 5.65
N ARG A 25 19.74 23.34 4.61
CA ARG A 25 20.67 22.22 4.46
C ARG A 25 22.12 22.69 4.37
N ALA A 26 22.41 23.70 3.55
CA ALA A 26 23.77 24.21 3.37
C ALA A 26 24.34 24.81 4.66
N LYS A 27 23.48 25.47 5.45
CA LYS A 27 23.85 26.08 6.73
C LYS A 27 23.67 25.15 7.94
N LYS A 28 23.14 23.95 7.71
CA LYS A 28 22.71 22.98 8.74
C LYS A 28 21.79 23.60 9.80
N THR A 29 20.93 24.53 9.43
CA THR A 29 19.95 25.18 10.33
C THR A 29 18.60 24.49 10.27
N ALA A 30 17.86 24.45 11.37
CA ALA A 30 16.50 23.87 11.44
C ALA A 30 16.39 22.41 10.91
N GLY A 31 17.44 21.60 11.09
CA GLY A 31 17.42 20.19 10.70
C GLY A 31 16.49 19.39 11.60
N ILE A 32 15.55 18.67 10.99
CA ILE A 32 14.69 17.72 11.69
C ILE A 32 15.45 16.40 11.79
N PRO A 33 15.81 15.93 13.00
CA PRO A 33 16.55 14.69 13.16
C PRO A 33 15.68 13.51 12.71
N VAL A 34 16.28 12.63 11.92
CA VAL A 34 15.65 11.41 11.43
C VAL A 34 16.64 10.26 11.53
N ARG A 35 16.11 9.05 11.44
CA ARG A 35 16.88 7.83 11.25
C ARG A 35 16.51 7.21 9.91
N VAL A 36 17.51 6.71 9.20
CA VAL A 36 17.35 6.07 7.90
C VAL A 36 17.70 4.60 8.03
N ILE A 37 16.80 3.75 7.55
CA ILE A 37 16.95 2.29 7.50
C ILE A 37 16.96 1.89 6.03
N GLU A 38 18.02 1.23 5.59
CA GLU A 38 18.14 0.64 4.26
C GLU A 38 17.84 -0.85 4.36
N TYR A 39 16.91 -1.34 3.54
CA TYR A 39 16.51 -2.76 3.54
C TYR A 39 16.17 -3.21 2.13
N GLU A 40 16.21 -4.51 1.90
CA GLU A 40 15.91 -5.12 0.61
C GLU A 40 14.61 -5.91 0.67
N VAL A 41 13.81 -5.82 -0.39
CA VAL A 41 12.60 -6.63 -0.54
C VAL A 41 12.77 -7.50 -1.78
N THR A 42 12.65 -8.81 -1.57
CA THR A 42 12.66 -9.80 -2.63
C THR A 42 11.24 -10.03 -3.12
N THR A 43 10.98 -9.70 -4.39
CA THR A 43 9.67 -9.89 -5.01
C THR A 43 9.75 -10.99 -6.07
N PRO A 44 8.84 -11.98 -6.06
CA PRO A 44 8.72 -12.94 -7.14
C PRO A 44 8.31 -12.26 -8.45
N THR A 45 8.96 -12.64 -9.55
CA THR A 45 8.69 -12.17 -10.91
C THR A 45 8.62 -13.35 -11.87
N ASP A 46 8.09 -13.15 -13.08
CA ASP A 46 7.92 -14.22 -14.08
C ASP A 46 9.26 -14.85 -14.54
N GLY A 47 10.41 -14.27 -14.17
CA GLY A 47 11.77 -14.76 -14.48
C GLY A 47 12.63 -15.15 -13.27
N GLY A 48 12.04 -15.27 -12.07
CA GLY A 48 12.77 -15.55 -10.82
C GLY A 48 12.47 -14.50 -9.75
N GLU A 49 13.45 -14.19 -8.91
CA GLU A 49 13.31 -13.20 -7.85
C GLU A 49 14.00 -11.89 -8.23
N THR A 50 13.35 -10.76 -7.94
CA THR A 50 13.98 -9.44 -8.06
C THR A 50 14.15 -8.86 -6.66
N VAL A 51 15.39 -8.54 -6.31
CA VAL A 51 15.74 -7.82 -5.08
C VAL A 51 15.68 -6.32 -5.36
N SER A 52 14.88 -5.59 -4.60
CA SER A 52 14.76 -4.13 -4.70
C SER A 52 15.16 -3.49 -3.38
N SER A 53 16.06 -2.50 -3.42
CA SER A 53 16.51 -1.78 -2.23
C SER A 53 15.60 -0.60 -1.90
N PHE A 54 15.22 -0.47 -0.64
CA PHE A 54 14.34 0.56 -0.11
C PHE A 54 14.99 1.34 1.03
N ARG A 55 14.44 2.54 1.26
CA ARG A 55 14.83 3.42 2.36
C ARG A 55 13.60 3.83 3.17
N LEU A 56 13.61 3.49 4.45
CA LEU A 56 12.65 4.00 5.43
C LEU A 56 13.28 5.17 6.19
N ILE A 57 12.60 6.32 6.19
CA ILE A 57 12.98 7.49 7.00
C ILE A 57 11.97 7.59 8.16
N THR A 58 12.47 7.62 9.39
CA THR A 58 11.63 7.63 10.60
C THR A 58 12.11 8.64 11.64
N SER A 59 11.19 9.12 12.47
CA SER A 59 11.50 9.90 13.67
C SER A 59 11.76 9.03 14.90
N LEU A 60 11.65 7.71 14.79
CA LEU A 60 12.04 6.75 15.83
C LEU A 60 13.56 6.59 15.83
N LEU A 61 14.25 7.36 16.68
CA LEU A 61 15.71 7.48 16.64
C LEU A 61 16.48 6.42 17.44
N ASP A 62 15.80 5.65 18.30
CA ASP A 62 16.42 4.68 19.19
C ASP A 62 16.35 3.26 18.61
N PRO A 63 17.49 2.63 18.25
CA PRO A 63 17.53 1.28 17.71
C PRO A 63 17.18 0.19 18.73
N VAL A 64 17.30 0.47 20.03
CA VAL A 64 16.93 -0.50 21.08
C VAL A 64 15.42 -0.56 21.25
N LEU A 65 14.73 0.59 21.19
CA LEU A 65 13.28 0.66 21.30
C LEU A 65 12.55 0.35 19.99
N ALA A 66 13.20 0.60 18.84
CA ALA A 66 12.65 0.35 17.52
C ALA A 66 13.73 -0.22 16.59
N PRO A 67 13.98 -1.55 16.62
CA PRO A 67 14.98 -2.19 15.78
C PRO A 67 14.73 -1.96 14.28
N ALA A 68 15.80 -1.85 13.51
CA ALA A 68 15.72 -1.60 12.06
C ALA A 68 14.94 -2.67 11.31
N GLU A 69 15.16 -3.94 11.64
CA GLU A 69 14.49 -5.10 11.03
C GLU A 69 12.99 -5.09 11.29
N ASP A 70 12.57 -4.93 12.55
CA ASP A 70 11.16 -4.82 12.93
C ASP A 70 10.44 -3.69 12.20
N LEU A 71 11.11 -2.52 12.09
CA LEU A 71 10.57 -1.38 11.37
C LEU A 71 10.48 -1.63 9.86
N ALA A 72 11.46 -2.31 9.26
CA ALA A 72 11.42 -2.68 7.85
C ALA A 72 10.24 -3.64 7.57
N ASP A 73 10.06 -4.66 8.41
CA ASP A 73 8.96 -5.63 8.30
C ASP A 73 7.58 -4.99 8.47
N LEU A 74 7.44 -4.12 9.48
CA LEU A 74 6.19 -3.38 9.70
C LEU A 74 5.89 -2.43 8.54
N TYR A 75 6.92 -1.78 7.98
CA TYR A 75 6.74 -0.87 6.85
C TYR A 75 6.42 -1.62 5.56
N ALA A 76 7.00 -2.81 5.34
CA ALA A 76 6.61 -3.70 4.26
C ALA A 76 5.11 -4.06 4.34
N LYS A 77 4.62 -4.45 5.53
CA LYS A 77 3.19 -4.70 5.78
C LYS A 77 2.32 -3.45 5.56
N ARG A 78 2.80 -2.26 5.97
CA ARG A 78 2.10 -0.99 5.70
C ARG A 78 1.98 -0.71 4.20
N TRP A 79 2.96 -1.08 3.40
CA TRP A 79 2.91 -0.87 1.96
C TRP A 79 1.76 -1.66 1.31
N GLU A 80 1.29 -2.74 1.92
CA GLU A 80 0.08 -3.47 1.49
C GLU A 80 -1.19 -2.65 1.68
N ILE A 81 -1.23 -1.79 2.71
CA ILE A 81 -2.33 -0.84 2.93
C ILE A 81 -2.28 0.26 1.86
N GLU A 82 -1.10 0.83 1.57
CA GLU A 82 -0.95 1.81 0.49
C GLU A 82 -1.27 1.21 -0.88
N SER A 83 -0.92 -0.06 -1.09
CA SER A 83 -1.32 -0.84 -2.27
C SER A 83 -2.83 -1.03 -2.31
N SER A 84 -3.49 -1.28 -1.17
CA SER A 84 -4.97 -1.34 -1.07
C SER A 84 -5.62 0.00 -1.42
N PHE A 85 -5.03 1.13 -1.00
CA PHE A 85 -5.48 2.45 -1.44
C PHE A 85 -5.25 2.68 -2.94
N GLY A 86 -4.16 2.16 -3.51
CA GLY A 86 -3.91 2.13 -4.95
C GLY A 86 -4.89 1.24 -5.71
N GLU A 87 -5.30 0.12 -5.12
CA GLU A 87 -6.33 -0.77 -5.67
C GLU A 87 -7.66 -0.05 -5.77
N LEU A 88 -8.09 0.62 -4.70
CA LEU A 88 -9.31 1.42 -4.67
C LEU A 88 -9.26 2.59 -5.68
N LYS A 89 -8.17 3.37 -5.66
CA LYS A 89 -8.05 4.59 -6.47
C LYS A 89 -7.74 4.34 -7.93
N THR A 90 -6.99 3.30 -8.28
CA THR A 90 -6.41 3.15 -9.63
C THR A 90 -6.94 1.91 -10.34
N HIS A 91 -7.12 0.79 -9.64
CA HIS A 91 -7.42 -0.50 -10.27
C HIS A 91 -8.91 -0.86 -10.26
N GLN A 92 -9.60 -0.50 -9.18
CA GLN A 92 -11.02 -0.72 -9.00
C GLN A 92 -11.85 0.36 -9.69
N ARG A 93 -11.46 1.63 -9.51
CA ARG A 93 -12.09 2.80 -10.17
C ARG A 93 -11.75 2.91 -11.66
N GLY A 94 -10.58 2.42 -12.07
CA GLY A 94 -10.02 2.57 -13.41
C GLY A 94 -9.45 3.99 -13.66
N PRO A 95 -8.53 4.16 -14.63
CA PRO A 95 -8.01 5.47 -14.99
C PRO A 95 -9.12 6.33 -15.62
N GLY A 96 -9.36 7.52 -15.07
CA GLY A 96 -10.15 8.58 -15.73
C GLY A 96 -11.58 8.83 -15.27
N ASN A 97 -12.19 8.01 -14.41
CA ASN A 97 -13.53 8.34 -13.87
C ASN A 97 -13.40 9.21 -12.60
N VAL A 98 -13.84 10.47 -12.69
CA VAL A 98 -14.23 11.29 -11.53
C VAL A 98 -15.54 10.71 -10.98
N LEU A 99 -15.78 10.81 -9.67
CA LEU A 99 -17.09 10.51 -9.08
C LEU A 99 -18.16 11.24 -9.90
N ARG A 100 -19.20 10.53 -10.33
CA ARG A 100 -20.12 11.02 -11.37
C ARG A 100 -21.20 11.92 -10.80
N SER A 101 -21.55 11.71 -9.54
CA SER A 101 -22.52 12.50 -8.82
C SER A 101 -22.07 13.95 -8.70
N LYS A 102 -23.05 14.84 -8.86
CA LYS A 102 -22.88 16.29 -8.68
C LYS A 102 -23.46 16.77 -7.35
N THR A 103 -23.90 15.85 -6.48
CA THR A 103 -24.40 16.16 -5.14
C THR A 103 -23.51 15.53 -4.06
N PRO A 104 -23.33 16.19 -2.89
CA PRO A 104 -22.55 15.64 -1.79
C PRO A 104 -23.00 14.23 -1.37
N ASP A 105 -24.31 14.01 -1.26
CA ASP A 105 -24.85 12.70 -0.84
C ASP A 105 -24.58 11.60 -1.87
N GLY A 106 -24.74 11.88 -3.17
CA GLY A 106 -24.43 10.90 -4.21
C GLY A 106 -22.93 10.63 -4.33
N VAL A 107 -22.08 11.62 -4.05
CA VAL A 107 -20.62 11.44 -3.96
C VAL A 107 -20.28 10.49 -2.82
N LEU A 108 -20.90 10.67 -1.63
CA LEU A 108 -20.74 9.76 -0.50
C LEU A 108 -21.22 8.35 -0.86
N GLN A 109 -22.37 8.22 -1.52
CA GLN A 109 -22.90 6.93 -1.96
C GLN A 109 -21.93 6.19 -2.90
N GLU A 110 -21.32 6.89 -3.87
CA GLU A 110 -20.32 6.30 -4.77
C GLU A 110 -19.06 5.86 -4.01
N ILE A 111 -18.60 6.65 -3.04
CA ILE A 111 -17.47 6.27 -2.16
C ILE A 111 -17.82 4.98 -1.40
N TYR A 112 -19.00 4.91 -0.78
CA TYR A 112 -19.44 3.70 -0.08
C TYR A 112 -19.55 2.51 -1.04
N GLY A 113 -20.03 2.70 -2.27
CA GLY A 113 -20.06 1.64 -3.28
C GLY A 113 -18.66 1.07 -3.58
N HIS A 114 -17.66 1.94 -3.71
CA HIS A 114 -16.27 1.53 -3.90
C HIS A 114 -15.71 0.79 -2.68
N LEU A 115 -15.94 1.30 -1.47
CA LEU A 115 -15.51 0.67 -0.22
C LEU A 115 -16.15 -0.71 -0.02
N CYS A 116 -17.46 -0.84 -0.22
CA CYS A 116 -18.17 -2.11 -0.14
C CYS A 116 -17.62 -3.13 -1.14
N THR A 117 -17.37 -2.70 -2.38
CA THR A 117 -16.80 -3.59 -3.39
C THR A 117 -15.37 -4.01 -3.02
N HIS A 118 -14.56 -3.10 -2.48
CA HIS A 118 -13.20 -3.43 -2.02
C HIS A 118 -13.25 -4.45 -0.87
N TYR A 119 -14.12 -4.20 0.12
CA TYR A 119 -14.35 -5.09 1.24
C TYR A 119 -14.79 -6.48 0.79
N ALA A 120 -15.72 -6.58 -0.18
CA ALA A 120 -16.18 -7.85 -0.70
C ALA A 120 -15.05 -8.67 -1.36
N ILE A 121 -14.20 -8.02 -2.17
CA ILE A 121 -13.05 -8.70 -2.79
C ILE A 121 -12.01 -9.11 -1.74
N ARG A 122 -11.71 -8.27 -0.75
CA ARG A 122 -10.78 -8.61 0.34
C ARG A 122 -11.33 -9.73 1.23
N SER A 123 -12.64 -9.74 1.49
CA SER A 123 -13.29 -10.84 2.21
C SER A 123 -13.20 -12.15 1.42
N LEU A 124 -13.44 -12.11 0.11
CA LEU A 124 -13.26 -13.28 -0.76
C LEU A 124 -11.82 -13.81 -0.73
N ILE A 125 -10.82 -12.91 -0.79
CA ILE A 125 -9.42 -13.30 -0.63
C ILE A 125 -9.18 -13.95 0.73
N GLY A 126 -9.71 -13.37 1.81
CA GLY A 126 -9.59 -13.94 3.16
C GLY A 126 -10.18 -15.33 3.27
N THR A 127 -11.37 -15.57 2.69
CA THR A 127 -12.00 -16.89 2.65
C THR A 127 -11.14 -17.90 1.89
N VAL A 128 -10.67 -17.53 0.69
CA VAL A 128 -9.82 -18.42 -0.13
C VAL A 128 -8.50 -18.72 0.58
N ALA A 129 -7.84 -17.71 1.11
CA ALA A 129 -6.58 -17.88 1.82
C ALA A 129 -6.73 -18.82 3.04
N HIS A 130 -7.84 -18.68 3.78
CA HIS A 130 -8.17 -19.59 4.87
C HIS A 130 -8.41 -21.03 4.42
N GLU A 131 -9.10 -21.25 3.30
CA GLU A 131 -9.32 -22.59 2.72
C GLU A 131 -8.02 -23.27 2.28
N PHE A 132 -7.01 -22.50 1.86
CA PHE A 132 -5.72 -23.00 1.41
C PHE A 132 -4.61 -22.98 2.48
N ASP A 133 -4.91 -22.57 3.72
CA ASP A 133 -3.93 -22.35 4.80
C ASP A 133 -2.75 -21.45 4.36
N GLU A 134 -3.06 -20.41 3.59
CA GLU A 134 -2.09 -19.47 3.03
C GLU A 134 -2.31 -18.06 3.59
N ASP A 135 -1.26 -17.24 3.52
CA ASP A 135 -1.36 -15.84 3.90
C ASP A 135 -2.23 -15.07 2.87
N PRO A 136 -3.33 -14.39 3.27
CA PRO A 136 -4.17 -13.60 2.36
C PRO A 136 -3.39 -12.51 1.60
N LEU A 137 -2.25 -12.08 2.13
CA LEU A 137 -1.37 -11.08 1.51
C LEU A 137 -0.64 -11.61 0.26
N LYS A 138 -0.51 -12.93 0.11
CA LYS A 138 0.04 -13.56 -1.10
C LYS A 138 -0.90 -13.49 -2.31
N PHE A 139 -2.18 -13.18 -2.10
CA PHE A 139 -3.17 -13.15 -3.17
C PHE A 139 -3.31 -11.75 -3.79
N SER A 140 -3.10 -11.67 -5.11
CA SER A 140 -3.23 -10.39 -5.83
C SER A 140 -4.68 -9.93 -5.95
N PHE A 141 -5.04 -8.83 -5.28
CA PHE A 141 -6.37 -8.19 -5.39
C PHE A 141 -6.78 -7.92 -6.84
N LYS A 142 -5.86 -7.43 -7.68
CA LYS A 142 -6.13 -7.19 -9.11
C LYS A 142 -6.57 -8.45 -9.84
N ARG A 143 -5.88 -9.57 -9.59
CA ARG A 143 -6.21 -10.86 -10.22
C ARG A 143 -7.59 -11.34 -9.72
N THR A 144 -7.86 -11.23 -8.42
CA THR A 144 -9.15 -11.60 -7.82
C THR A 144 -10.29 -10.73 -8.33
N LEU A 145 -10.12 -9.41 -8.41
CA LEU A 145 -11.11 -8.49 -8.98
C LEU A 145 -11.43 -8.81 -10.44
N ARG A 146 -10.41 -9.12 -11.25
CA ARG A 146 -10.61 -9.55 -12.66
C ARG A 146 -11.37 -10.87 -12.75
N ALA A 147 -11.03 -11.84 -11.89
CA ALA A 147 -11.73 -13.11 -11.83
C ALA A 147 -13.20 -12.95 -11.42
N ALA A 148 -13.48 -12.15 -10.38
CA ALA A 148 -14.83 -11.82 -9.93
C ALA A 148 -15.65 -11.13 -11.03
N ARG A 149 -15.08 -10.12 -11.72
CA ARG A 149 -15.71 -9.46 -12.87
C ARG A 149 -16.05 -10.45 -13.99
N ARG A 150 -15.15 -11.37 -14.31
CA ARG A 150 -15.37 -12.40 -15.35
C ARG A 150 -16.49 -13.36 -14.97
N SER A 151 -16.54 -13.79 -13.71
CA SER A 151 -17.60 -14.66 -13.21
C SER A 151 -18.97 -14.00 -13.27
N LEU A 152 -19.05 -12.71 -12.91
CA LEU A 152 -20.29 -11.93 -12.97
C LEU A 152 -20.74 -11.65 -14.41
N ALA A 153 -19.81 -11.40 -15.34
CA ALA A 153 -20.14 -11.20 -16.75
C ALA A 153 -20.73 -12.46 -17.43
N GLY A 154 -20.47 -13.65 -16.87
CA GLY A 154 -21.04 -14.92 -17.34
C GLY A 154 -22.40 -15.27 -16.73
N ARG A 155 -22.92 -14.47 -15.78
CA ARG A 155 -24.26 -14.66 -15.21
C ARG A 155 -25.27 -13.82 -15.99
N PRO A 156 -26.42 -14.37 -16.44
CA PRO A 156 -27.48 -13.55 -17.02
C PRO A 156 -27.90 -12.50 -16.00
N ALA A 157 -28.04 -11.24 -16.45
CA ALA A 157 -28.61 -10.18 -15.63
C ALA A 157 -29.99 -10.62 -15.14
N PHE A 158 -30.36 -10.23 -13.92
CA PHE A 158 -31.71 -10.41 -13.41
C PHE A 158 -32.73 -10.02 -14.49
N SER A 159 -33.54 -10.98 -14.96
CA SER A 159 -34.70 -10.64 -15.77
C SER A 159 -35.57 -9.70 -14.94
N PRO A 160 -35.95 -8.51 -15.44
CA PRO A 160 -37.00 -7.75 -14.78
C PRO A 160 -38.22 -8.67 -14.76
N SER A 161 -38.65 -9.10 -13.57
CA SER A 161 -39.93 -9.80 -13.43
C SER A 161 -41.01 -8.91 -14.01
N GLU A 162 -41.84 -9.45 -14.91
CA GLU A 162 -43.00 -8.75 -15.45
C GLU A 162 -43.81 -8.19 -14.27
N ALA A 163 -43.99 -6.87 -14.26
CA ALA A 163 -44.91 -6.22 -13.34
C ALA A 163 -46.32 -6.73 -13.68
N GLY A 164 -46.91 -7.47 -12.73
CA GLY A 164 -48.32 -7.85 -12.78
C GLY A 164 -49.25 -6.66 -12.58
#